data_AF-A0A3M1SFL6-F1
#
_entry.id   AF-A0A3M1SFL6-F1
#
_cell.length_a   1.000
_cell.length_b   1.000
_cell.length_c   1.000
_cell.angle_alpha   90.00
_cell.angle_beta   90.00
_cell.angle_gamma   90.00
#
_symmetry.space_group_name_H-M   'P 1'
#
loop_
_entity.id
_entity.type
_entity.pdbx_description
1 polymer ?
#
loop_
_entity_poly.entity_id
_entity_poly.type
_entity_poly.pdbx_seq_one_letter_code
_entity_poly.pdbx_strand_id
1 'polypeptide(L)' 'CLRMQVPCCGGMTAILKEALKRSGKEIPFKEIILGVKGECLSEG' A
#
# COMPACT_ATOMS: atom_id res chain seq x y z
N CYS A 1 2.34 -3.60 -2.90
CA CYS A 1 2.97 -2.90 -1.76
C CYS A 1 2.56 -3.63 -0.50
N LEU A 2 3.51 -3.98 0.36
CA LEU A 2 3.24 -4.58 1.65
C LEU A 2 3.35 -3.50 2.72
N ARG A 3 2.30 -3.32 3.51
CA ARG A 3 2.23 -2.30 4.56
C ARG A 3 1.79 -2.91 5.88
N MET A 4 2.40 -2.49 6.98
CA MET A 4 1.89 -2.79 8.32
C MET A 4 0.73 -1.85 8.70
N GLN A 5 -0.24 -2.35 9.48
CA GLN A 5 -1.42 -1.61 9.98
C GLN A 5 -1.06 -0.35 10.78
N VAL A 6 0.17 -0.28 11.28
CA VAL A 6 0.68 0.84 12.08
C VAL A 6 0.58 2.19 11.35
N PRO A 7 0.41 3.30 12.09
CA PRO A 7 0.18 4.62 11.50
C PRO A 7 1.37 5.14 10.70
N CYS A 8 2.62 4.74 11.03
CA CYS A 8 3.82 5.24 10.36
C CYS A 8 4.01 4.74 8.92
N CYS A 9 3.42 3.59 8.54
CA CYS A 9 3.63 3.02 7.21
C CYS A 9 2.66 3.57 6.15
N GLY A 10 1.66 4.37 6.52
CA GLY A 10 0.61 4.84 5.60
C GLY A 10 1.09 5.85 4.55
N GLY A 11 2.11 6.63 4.87
CA GLY A 11 2.65 7.64 3.95
C GLY A 11 3.22 7.03 2.66
N MET A 12 3.86 5.87 2.75
CA MET A 12 4.46 5.20 1.59
C MET A 12 3.42 4.82 0.54
N THR A 13 2.26 4.28 0.96
CA THR A 13 1.15 3.97 0.05
C THR A 13 0.66 5.21 -0.69
N ALA A 14 0.50 6.33 0.02
CA ALA A 14 0.02 7.58 -0.59
C ALA A 14 0.99 8.08 -1.67
N ILE A 15 2.30 8.07 -1.37
CA ILE A 15 3.35 8.46 -2.33
C ILE A 15 3.32 7.56 -3.57
N LEU A 16 3.20 6.24 -3.38
CA LEU A 16 3.13 5.28 -4.49
C LEU A 16 1.89 5.49 -5.37
N LYS A 17 0.71 5.66 -4.77
CA LYS A 17 -0.54 5.93 -5.51
C LYS A 17 -0.44 7.21 -6.32
N GLU A 18 0.13 8.27 -5.75
CA GLU A 18 0.37 9.53 -6.46
C GLU A 18 1.39 9.37 -7.60
N ALA A 19 2.49 8.66 -7.37
CA ALA A 19 3.50 8.39 -8.40
C ALA A 19 2.90 7.60 -9.58
N LEU A 20 2.07 6.60 -9.31
CA LEU A 20 1.36 5.82 -10.33
C LEU A 20 0.41 6.71 -11.13
N LYS A 21 -0.38 7.55 -10.45
CA LYS A 21 -1.28 8.52 -11.10
C LYS A 21 -0.52 9.48 -12.02
N ARG A 22 0.63 10.00 -11.57
CA ARG A 22 1.48 10.92 -12.35
C ARG A 22 2.22 10.24 -13.49
N SER A 23 2.52 8.95 -13.36
CA SER A 23 3.18 8.15 -14.40
C SER A 23 2.30 8.01 -15.66
N GLY A 24 0.98 8.17 -15.53
CA GLY A 24 0.04 8.01 -16.65
C GLY A 24 -0.02 6.58 -17.20
N LYS A 25 0.56 5.62 -16.48
CA LYS A 25 0.60 4.20 -16.85
C LYS A 25 -0.41 3.43 -16.02
N GLU A 26 -1.17 2.58 -16.68
CA GLU A 26 -2.07 1.62 -16.04
C GLU A 26 -1.25 0.45 -15.51
N ILE A 27 -0.68 0.62 -14.33
CA ILE A 27 0.08 -0.42 -13.64
C ILE A 27 -0.84 -1.04 -12.58
N PRO A 28 -1.06 -2.38 -12.60
CA PRO A 28 -1.84 -3.04 -11.57
C PRO A 28 -1.14 -2.87 -10.22
N PHE A 29 -1.77 -2.11 -9.33
CA PHE A 29 -1.25 -1.84 -7.99
C PHE A 29 -2.11 -2.55 -6.96
N LYS A 30 -1.44 -3.38 -6.15
CA LYS A 30 -2.04 -4.13 -5.07
C LYS A 30 -1.47 -3.71 -3.72
N GLU A 31 -2.34 -3.57 -2.72
CA GLU A 31 -1.95 -3.21 -1.35
C GLU A 31 -2.32 -4.35 -0.40
N ILE A 32 -1.31 -4.85 0.32
CA ILE A 32 -1.47 -5.89 1.34
C ILE A 32 -1.19 -5.25 2.69
N ILE A 33 -2.17 -5.32 3.59
CA ILE A 33 -2.05 -4.78 4.95
C ILE A 33 -1.85 -5.93 5.93
N LEU A 34 -0.68 -5.96 6.58
CA LEU A 34 -0.38 -6.88 7.66
C LEU A 34 -0.69 -6.24 9.01
N GLY A 35 -1.37 -6.98 9.87
CA GLY A 35 -1.54 -6.62 11.27
C GLY A 35 -0.25 -6.81 12.06
N VAL A 36 -0.22 -6.26 13.28
CA VAL A 36 0.96 -6.31 14.15
C VAL A 36 1.32 -7.73 14.60
N LYS A 37 0.40 -8.70 14.48
CA LYS A 37 0.67 -10.11 14.77
C LYS A 37 0.97 -10.92 13.50
N GLY A 38 1.11 -10.26 12.35
CA GLY A 38 1.41 -10.90 11.07
C GLY A 38 0.19 -11.46 10.34
N GLU A 39 -1.03 -11.15 10.79
CA GLU A 39 -2.25 -11.52 10.05
C GLU A 39 -2.44 -10.64 8.81
N CYS A 40 -2.88 -11.20 7.69
CA CYS A 40 -3.36 -10.39 6.55
C CYS A 40 -4.71 -9.77 6.91
N LEU A 41 -4.74 -8.45 7.05
CA LEU A 41 -5.96 -7.68 7.31
C LEU A 41 -6.66 -7.23 6.02
N SER A 42 -5.91 -7.07 4.92
CA SER A 42 -6.47 -6.68 3.62
C SER A 42 -5.53 -7.09 2.49
N GLU A 43 -6.10 -7.54 1.37
CA GLU A 43 -5.42 -7.76 0.09
C GLU A 43 -6.28 -7.17 -1.02
N GLY A 44 -5.83 -6.06 -1.62
CA GLY A 44 -6.42 -5.45 -2.82
C GLY A 44 -5.50 -5.60 -4.01
#